data_AF-A0A838U680-F1
#
_entry.id   AF-A0A838U680-F1
#
_cell.length_a   1.000
_cell.length_b   1.000
_cell.length_c   1.000
_cell.angle_alpha   90.00
_cell.angle_beta   90.00
_cell.angle_gamma   90.00
#
_symmetry.space_group_name_H-M   'P 1'
#
loop_
_entity.id
_entity.type
_entity.pdbx_description
1 polymer ?
#
loop_
_entity_poly.entity_id
_entity_poly.type
_entity_poly.pdbx_seq_one_letter_code
_entity_poly.pdbx_strand_id
1 'polypeptide(L)'
;MDGEVTEQPDKSLTGLARNFSKLSAEKKRAALETSAALAGVSLRVSREFVEAIPTAAKILSADDIRSWGELGRRLAMGKADTGAAFFASGVDGLKTLTPKARASAFDLCSRQLVLSSS
;
A
#
# COMPACT_ATOMS: atom_id res chain seq x y z
N MET A 1 -21.38 -10.41 35.63
CA MET A 1 -19.98 -10.29 35.19
C MET A 1 -20.03 -10.27 33.68
N ASP A 2 -20.29 -9.09 33.14
CA ASP A 2 -20.43 -8.84 31.71
C ASP A 2 -19.06 -8.92 31.07
N GLY A 3 -18.82 -10.02 30.36
CA GLY A 3 -17.62 -10.22 29.56
C GLY A 3 -17.70 -9.32 28.32
N GLU A 4 -17.04 -8.17 28.39
CA GLU A 4 -16.78 -7.30 27.26
C GLU A 4 -15.93 -8.08 26.24
N VAL A 5 -16.57 -8.64 25.22
CA VAL A 5 -15.88 -9.26 24.08
C VAL A 5 -15.28 -8.12 23.27
N THR A 6 -14.03 -7.80 23.58
CA THR A 6 -13.23 -6.87 22.77
C THR A 6 -13.09 -7.45 21.36
N GLU A 7 -13.77 -6.83 20.40
CA GLU A 7 -13.64 -7.11 18.97
C GLU A 7 -12.18 -6.88 18.57
N GLN A 8 -11.38 -7.95 18.52
CA GLN A 8 -10.04 -7.88 17.97
C GLN A 8 -10.18 -7.58 16.47
N PRO A 9 -9.53 -6.54 15.92
CA PRO A 9 -9.55 -6.31 14.49
C PRO A 9 -9.01 -7.57 13.82
N ASP A 10 -9.86 -8.21 13.03
CA ASP A 10 -9.68 -9.57 12.55
C ASP A 10 -8.43 -9.64 11.63
N LYS A 11 -7.28 -9.99 12.20
CA LYS A 11 -5.98 -10.16 11.51
C LYS A 11 -5.93 -11.43 10.65
N SER A 12 -7.09 -12.04 10.37
CA SER A 12 -7.22 -13.26 9.59
C SER A 12 -7.26 -12.98 8.09
N LEU A 13 -6.95 -13.99 7.28
CA LEU A 13 -7.10 -13.93 5.81
C LEU A 13 -8.53 -13.54 5.39
N THR A 14 -9.52 -13.92 6.20
CA THR A 14 -10.93 -13.54 6.02
C THR A 14 -11.13 -12.03 6.22
N GLY A 15 -10.48 -11.43 7.23
CA GLY A 15 -10.47 -9.98 7.44
C GLY A 15 -9.86 -9.23 6.25
N LEU A 16 -8.75 -9.74 5.69
CA LEU A 16 -8.14 -9.19 4.48
C LEU A 16 -9.05 -9.31 3.25
N ALA A 17 -9.68 -10.47 3.04
CA ALA A 17 -10.62 -10.66 1.93
C ALA A 17 -11.84 -9.72 2.03
N ARG A 18 -12.34 -9.50 3.25
CA ARG A 18 -13.45 -8.58 3.52
C ARG A 18 -13.06 -7.13 3.26
N ASN A 19 -11.84 -6.73 3.60
CA ASN A 19 -11.29 -5.42 3.30
C ASN A 19 -11.22 -5.15 1.79
N PHE A 20 -10.94 -6.19 0.99
CA PHE A 20 -10.89 -6.08 -0.47
C PHE A 20 -12.26 -6.09 -1.13
N SER A 21 -13.29 -6.62 -0.47
CA SER A 21 -14.64 -6.78 -1.05
C SER A 21 -15.25 -5.46 -1.54
N LYS A 22 -14.93 -4.33 -0.88
CA LYS A 22 -15.50 -3.00 -1.15
C LYS A 22 -14.78 -2.19 -2.23
N LEU A 23 -13.66 -2.66 -2.76
CA LEU A 23 -12.92 -1.95 -3.82
C LEU A 23 -13.55 -2.18 -5.20
N SER A 24 -13.30 -1.29 -6.16
CA SER A 24 -13.59 -1.57 -7.57
C SER A 24 -12.70 -2.72 -8.08
N ALA A 25 -13.15 -3.43 -9.10
CA ALA A 25 -12.41 -4.58 -9.66
C ALA A 25 -10.97 -4.22 -10.05
N GLU A 26 -10.77 -3.04 -10.66
CA GLU A 26 -9.45 -2.56 -11.06
C GLU A 26 -8.53 -2.31 -9.87
N LYS A 27 -9.04 -1.71 -8.78
CA LYS A 27 -8.25 -1.45 -7.57
C LYS A 27 -7.94 -2.76 -6.83
N LYS A 28 -8.86 -3.72 -6.79
CA LYS A 28 -8.59 -5.06 -6.24
C LYS A 28 -7.47 -5.75 -7.01
N ARG A 29 -7.55 -5.74 -8.34
CA ARG A 29 -6.54 -6.36 -9.20
C ARG A 29 -5.18 -5.72 -9.00
N ALA A 30 -5.10 -4.39 -9.04
CA ALA A 30 -3.88 -3.65 -8.77
C ALA A 30 -3.29 -4.01 -7.39
N ALA A 31 -4.10 -3.99 -6.34
CA ALA A 31 -3.66 -4.32 -4.99
C ALA A 31 -3.19 -5.79 -4.86
N LEU A 32 -3.87 -6.75 -5.50
CA LEU A 32 -3.46 -8.15 -5.48
C LEU A 32 -2.13 -8.37 -6.22
N GLU A 33 -2.01 -7.87 -7.44
CA GLU A 33 -0.79 -7.96 -8.25
C GLU A 33 0.40 -7.34 -7.52
N THR A 34 0.21 -6.15 -6.93
CA THR A 34 1.26 -5.47 -6.18
C THR A 34 1.59 -6.17 -4.86
N SER A 35 0.60 -6.72 -4.14
CA SER A 35 0.85 -7.48 -2.91
C SER A 35 1.68 -8.74 -3.16
N ALA A 36 1.46 -9.42 -4.29
CA ALA A 36 2.25 -10.58 -4.70
C ALA A 36 3.69 -10.16 -5.05
N ALA A 37 3.87 -9.06 -5.78
CA ALA A 37 5.20 -8.52 -6.09
C ALA A 37 5.97 -8.12 -4.82
N LEU A 38 5.29 -7.50 -3.85
CA LEU A 38 5.87 -7.15 -2.55
C LEU A 38 6.20 -8.37 -1.71
N ALA A 39 5.37 -9.41 -1.75
CA ALA A 39 5.61 -10.66 -1.01
C ALA A 39 6.89 -11.36 -1.47
N GLY A 40 7.22 -11.24 -2.78
CA GLY A 40 8.50 -11.70 -3.33
C GLY A 40 9.73 -10.95 -2.80
N VAL A 41 9.57 -9.76 -2.24
CA VAL A 41 10.64 -8.98 -1.58
C VAL A 41 10.62 -9.19 -0.07
N SER A 42 9.44 -9.06 0.56
CA SER A 42 9.22 -9.27 1.99
C SER A 42 7.74 -9.46 2.32
N LEU A 43 7.40 -10.58 2.97
CA LEU A 43 6.04 -10.85 3.46
C LEU A 43 5.53 -9.78 4.43
N ARG A 44 6.41 -9.24 5.28
CA ARG A 44 6.07 -8.16 6.21
C ARG A 44 5.64 -6.92 5.44
N VAL A 45 6.40 -6.51 4.44
CA VAL A 45 6.08 -5.33 3.62
C VAL A 45 4.78 -5.52 2.85
N SER A 46 4.57 -6.71 2.27
CA SER A 46 3.32 -7.05 1.60
C SER A 46 2.11 -6.93 2.54
N ARG A 47 2.26 -7.41 3.79
CA ARG A 47 1.22 -7.29 4.80
C ARG A 47 0.90 -5.83 5.14
N GLU A 48 1.91 -5.00 5.41
CA GLU A 48 1.71 -3.56 5.71
C GLU A 48 0.99 -2.85 4.54
N PHE A 49 1.37 -3.16 3.30
CA PHE A 49 0.69 -2.65 2.12
C PHE A 49 -0.79 -3.06 2.08
N VAL A 50 -1.08 -4.35 2.24
CA VAL A 50 -2.45 -4.89 2.21
C VAL A 50 -3.31 -4.28 3.31
N GLU A 51 -2.77 -4.11 4.52
CA GLU A 51 -3.46 -3.45 5.64
C GLU A 51 -3.79 -1.97 5.33
N ALA A 52 -2.94 -1.27 4.57
CA ALA A 52 -3.14 0.12 4.19
C ALA A 52 -4.09 0.34 2.99
N ILE A 53 -4.33 -0.69 2.16
CA ILE A 53 -5.17 -0.59 0.94
C ILE A 53 -6.57 0.01 1.18
N PRO A 54 -7.35 -0.38 2.20
CA PRO A 54 -8.72 0.14 2.38
C PRO A 54 -8.76 1.65 2.58
N THR A 55 -7.75 2.22 3.23
CA THR A 55 -7.62 3.67 3.41
C THR A 55 -7.06 4.29 2.14
N ALA A 56 -6.01 3.71 1.56
CA ALA A 56 -5.38 4.24 0.37
C ALA A 56 -6.32 4.30 -0.85
N ALA A 57 -7.16 3.27 -1.04
CA ALA A 57 -8.10 3.17 -2.14
C ALA A 57 -9.22 4.23 -2.12
N LYS A 58 -9.42 4.94 -1.00
CA LYS A 58 -10.33 6.09 -0.93
C LYS A 58 -9.77 7.31 -1.67
N ILE A 59 -8.46 7.35 -1.88
CA ILE A 59 -7.71 8.51 -2.38
C ILE A 59 -7.06 8.17 -3.74
N LEU A 60 -6.50 6.97 -3.83
CA LEU A 60 -5.72 6.51 -4.97
C LEU A 60 -6.61 5.82 -6.01
N SER A 61 -6.32 6.08 -7.29
CA SER A 61 -6.78 5.28 -8.43
C SER A 61 -6.09 3.90 -8.46
N ALA A 62 -6.47 3.03 -9.39
CA ALA A 62 -5.77 1.76 -9.58
C ALA A 62 -4.30 1.96 -10.01
N ASP A 63 -4.04 2.93 -10.90
CA ASP A 63 -2.68 3.26 -11.34
C ASP A 63 -1.85 3.93 -10.24
N ASP A 64 -2.49 4.77 -9.42
CA ASP A 64 -1.85 5.33 -8.23
C ASP A 64 -1.44 4.21 -7.25
N ILE A 65 -2.28 3.18 -7.04
CA ILE A 65 -1.95 2.03 -6.19
C ILE A 65 -0.75 1.26 -6.73
N ARG A 66 -0.70 1.01 -8.05
CA ARG A 66 0.45 0.35 -8.69
C ARG A 66 1.72 1.17 -8.51
N SER A 67 1.66 2.48 -8.75
CA SER A 67 2.80 3.39 -8.64
C SER A 67 3.29 3.50 -7.20
N TRP A 68 2.37 3.65 -6.26
CA TRP A 68 2.66 3.70 -4.83
C TRP A 68 3.30 2.41 -4.33
N GLY A 69 2.76 1.26 -4.74
CA GLY A 69 3.30 -0.02 -4.33
C GLY A 69 4.65 -0.36 -4.99
N GLU A 70 4.88 0.03 -6.25
CA GLU A 70 6.20 -0.08 -6.88
C GLU A 70 7.25 0.78 -6.17
N LEU A 71 6.89 2.01 -5.77
CA LEU A 71 7.77 2.87 -4.99
C LEU A 71 8.14 2.22 -3.65
N GLY A 72 7.16 1.69 -2.92
CA GLY A 72 7.39 0.96 -1.68
C GLY A 72 8.21 -0.32 -1.88
N ARG A 73 8.03 -1.03 -3.00
CA ARG A 73 8.83 -2.21 -3.37
C ARG A 73 10.30 -1.85 -3.55
N ARG A 74 10.59 -0.76 -4.26
CA ARG A 74 11.97 -0.27 -4.46
C ARG A 74 12.63 0.11 -3.13
N LEU A 75 11.89 0.79 -2.25
CA LEU A 75 12.37 1.08 -0.89
C LEU A 75 12.67 -0.21 -0.10
N ALA A 76 11.78 -1.21 -0.19
CA ALA A 76 11.94 -2.49 0.47
C ALA A 76 13.13 -3.31 -0.04
N MET A 77 13.45 -3.23 -1.34
CA MET A 77 14.63 -3.88 -1.93
C MET A 77 15.94 -3.34 -1.33
N GLY A 78 15.99 -2.06 -0.97
CA GLY A 78 17.11 -1.48 -0.23
C GLY A 78 17.09 -1.86 1.26
N LYS A 79 15.95 -1.66 1.92
CA LYS A 79 15.73 -2.05 3.32
C LYS A 79 14.25 -2.34 3.59
N ALA A 80 13.92 -3.56 3.98
CA ALA A 80 12.54 -3.99 4.24
C ALA A 80 11.81 -3.10 5.26
N ASP A 81 12.48 -2.67 6.33
CA ASP A 81 11.89 -1.77 7.34
C ASP A 81 11.48 -0.42 6.74
N THR A 82 12.26 0.12 5.79
CA THR A 82 11.92 1.37 5.11
C THR A 82 10.66 1.21 4.27
N GLY A 83 10.53 0.11 3.53
CA GLY A 83 9.32 -0.20 2.77
C GLY A 83 8.09 -0.43 3.65
N ALA A 84 8.25 -1.12 4.78
CA ALA A 84 7.18 -1.31 5.76
C ALA A 84 6.72 0.03 6.36
N ALA A 85 7.66 0.87 6.81
CA ALA A 85 7.36 2.20 7.36
C ALA A 85 6.69 3.12 6.34
N PHE A 86 7.05 3.01 5.06
CA PHE A 86 6.42 3.75 3.98
C PHE A 86 4.92 3.41 3.85
N PHE A 87 4.56 2.13 3.86
CA PHE A 87 3.15 1.73 3.80
C PHE A 87 2.39 2.06 5.09
N ALA A 88 3.03 1.91 6.26
CA ALA A 88 2.46 2.29 7.54
C ALA A 88 2.17 3.81 7.63
N SER A 89 3.00 4.64 7.00
CA SER A 89 2.77 6.09 6.90
C SER A 89 1.55 6.45 6.04
N GLY A 90 1.10 5.52 5.19
CA GLY A 90 -0.08 5.68 4.35
C GLY A 90 0.06 6.75 3.27
N VAL A 91 -1.08 7.26 2.81
CA VAL A 91 -1.18 8.16 1.63
C VAL A 91 -1.95 9.45 1.92
N ASP A 92 -2.18 9.74 3.20
CA ASP A 92 -3.00 10.88 3.60
C ASP A 92 -2.42 12.22 3.13
N GLY A 93 -1.10 12.34 3.06
CA GLY A 93 -0.42 13.51 2.48
C GLY A 93 -0.68 13.73 0.99
N LEU A 94 -1.22 12.73 0.27
CA LEU A 94 -1.54 12.83 -1.15
C LEU A 94 -2.97 13.32 -1.42
N LYS A 95 -3.80 13.48 -0.37
CA LYS A 95 -5.21 13.94 -0.50
C LYS A 95 -5.32 15.32 -1.14
N THR A 96 -4.34 16.19 -0.89
CA THR A 96 -4.31 17.57 -1.41
C THR A 96 -3.90 17.65 -2.87
N LEU A 97 -3.36 16.56 -3.43
CA LEU A 97 -2.86 16.51 -4.80
C LEU A 97 -3.97 16.06 -5.76
N THR A 98 -4.06 16.74 -6.90
CA THR A 98 -4.88 16.28 -8.02
C THR A 98 -4.35 14.93 -8.54
N PRO A 99 -5.18 14.11 -9.22
CA PRO A 99 -4.73 12.83 -9.76
C PRO A 99 -3.49 12.94 -10.66
N LYS A 100 -3.44 13.97 -11.51
CA LYS A 100 -2.28 14.23 -12.37
C LYS A 100 -1.03 14.61 -11.58
N ALA A 101 -1.18 15.42 -10.52
CA ALA A 101 -0.07 15.79 -9.64
C ALA A 101 0.48 14.59 -8.85
N ARG A 102 -0.39 13.67 -8.41
CA ARG A 102 0.06 12.42 -7.76
C ARG A 102 0.89 11.55 -8.70
N ALA A 103 0.44 11.37 -9.93
CA ALA A 103 1.19 10.62 -10.94
C ALA A 103 2.59 11.24 -11.16
N SER A 104 2.68 12.57 -11.31
CA SER A 104 3.96 13.27 -11.42
C SER A 104 4.84 13.14 -10.16
N ALA A 105 4.24 13.17 -8.97
CA ALA A 105 4.97 12.98 -7.72
C ALA A 105 5.58 11.57 -7.63
N PHE A 106 4.83 10.52 -7.99
CA PHE A 106 5.34 9.15 -8.01
C PHE A 106 6.45 8.95 -9.05
N ASP A 107 6.33 9.55 -10.24
CA ASP A 107 7.38 9.51 -11.26
C ASP A 107 8.66 10.20 -10.76
N LEU A 108 8.53 11.40 -10.18
CA LEU A 108 9.66 12.14 -9.62
C LEU A 108 10.37 11.35 -8.51
N CYS A 109 9.62 10.83 -7.54
CA CYS A 109 10.19 10.02 -6.45
C CYS A 109 10.89 8.75 -6.99
N SER A 110 10.29 8.11 -8.00
CA SER A 110 10.87 6.91 -8.63
C SER A 110 12.20 7.21 -9.31
N ARG A 111 12.32 8.36 -10.00
CA ARG A 111 13.58 8.82 -10.61
C ARG A 111 14.60 9.20 -9.54
N GLN A 112 14.19 9.92 -8.50
CA GLN A 112 15.09 10.34 -7.43
C GLN A 112 15.73 9.16 -6.71
N LEU A 113 15.00 8.07 -6.47
CA LEU A 113 15.56 6.87 -5.85
C LEU A 113 16.68 6.23 -6.67
N VAL A 114 16.57 6.24 -8.00
CA VAL A 114 17.62 5.74 -8.89
C VAL A 114 18.86 6.62 -8.80
N LEU A 115 18.68 7.94 -8.83
CA LEU A 115 19.77 8.90 -8.74
C LEU A 115 20.49 8.87 -7.38
N SER A 116 19.75 8.68 -6.28
CA SER A 116 20.33 8.64 -4.93
C SER A 116 20.99 7.31 -4.56
N SER A 117 20.80 6.26 -5.36
CA SER A 117 21.43 4.95 -5.17
C SER A 117 22.69 4.77 -6.02
N SER A 118 23.10 5.81 -6.77
CA SER A 118 24.29 5.84 -7.62
C SER A 118 25.49 6.48 -6.93
#